data_AF-A0A950UT76-F1
#
_entry.id   AF-A0A950UT76-F1
#
_cell.length_a   1.000
_cell.length_b   1.000
_cell.length_c   1.000
_cell.angle_alpha   90.00
_cell.angle_beta   90.00
_cell.angle_gamma   90.00
#
_symmetry.space_group_name_H-M   'P 1'
#
loop_
_entity.id
_entity.type
_entity.pdbx_description
1 polymer ?
#
loop_
_entity_poly.entity_id
_entity_poly.type
_entity_poly.pdbx_seq_one_letter_code
_entity_poly.pdbx_strand_id
1 'polypeptide(L)'
;MKRSALLLSAVAIISTAALAAAPNRPQVMPWGVYLNYIDKSVKPGDDFFAYANGAWVKHSTIPSDRTYAGVNLELDLQNEARLKGLVNELAHTPDAKLTPEWRKLRDLYNAYMDTKQIEANGLKPAQADLAKIDNYKSLSDVAAAIGDPALGLDGPFGFYIGVDDKNSDRYSINLYQSGIGMPDRDYYLKTDKEIVDTQKAYKKYLADMLTIAGVKDAAARADKIYALEAAIAQASWPAADRRDATKIYNPMTIADLKKFAPGFDWDAMFKEAGIAENGGARTVLVAEKSAFPKLAQIFASTPLDVWKDYMKVRYLHRFAAYLPKKVDDTDFAFFGTALNGKTAQLPRETRGIKLLDSSMGEALGHLYVAKFFPPEAKTKARDLVHNL
;
A
#
# COMPACT_ATOMS: atom_id res chain seq x y z
N MET A 1 -35.06 -46.74 -63.43
CA MET A 1 -34.20 -47.64 -62.62
C MET A 1 -33.61 -46.78 -61.49
N LYS A 2 -34.13 -46.82 -60.26
CA LYS A 2 -33.55 -47.51 -59.07
C LYS A 2 -32.01 -47.31 -59.01
N ARG A 3 -31.37 -46.72 -57.99
CA ARG A 3 -31.52 -46.92 -56.53
C ARG A 3 -30.92 -45.76 -55.69
N SER A 4 -31.48 -45.59 -54.49
CA SER A 4 -30.99 -44.83 -53.33
C SER A 4 -29.75 -45.45 -52.65
N ALA A 5 -28.95 -44.64 -51.94
CA ALA A 5 -28.20 -44.93 -50.69
C ALA A 5 -27.37 -43.69 -50.30
N LEU A 6 -27.74 -42.92 -49.27
CA LEU A 6 -27.44 -43.05 -47.83
C LEU A 6 -26.35 -42.05 -47.37
N LEU A 7 -26.76 -41.17 -46.46
CA LEU A 7 -25.95 -40.22 -45.70
C LEU A 7 -24.92 -40.92 -44.82
N LEU A 8 -23.73 -40.32 -44.69
CA LEU A 8 -22.96 -40.38 -43.45
C LEU A 8 -22.35 -39.00 -43.17
N SER A 9 -22.94 -38.31 -42.21
CA SER A 9 -22.41 -37.11 -41.58
C SER A 9 -21.19 -37.48 -40.74
N ALA A 10 -20.01 -36.98 -41.09
CA ALA A 10 -18.83 -37.06 -40.25
C ALA A 10 -18.91 -35.95 -39.18
N VAL A 11 -19.30 -36.33 -37.97
CA VAL A 11 -19.17 -35.51 -36.77
C VAL A 11 -17.68 -35.41 -36.46
N ALA A 12 -17.09 -34.23 -36.66
CA ALA A 12 -15.76 -33.91 -36.18
C ALA A 12 -15.83 -33.77 -34.65
N ILE A 13 -15.43 -34.82 -33.94
CA ILE A 13 -15.21 -34.78 -32.50
C ILE A 13 -14.00 -33.88 -32.26
N ILE A 14 -14.26 -32.61 -31.94
CA ILE A 14 -13.25 -31.73 -31.36
C ILE A 14 -12.97 -32.29 -29.97
N SER A 15 -11.93 -33.11 -29.85
CA SER A 15 -11.40 -33.51 -28.56
C SER A 15 -10.97 -32.25 -27.82
N THR A 16 -11.76 -31.85 -26.84
CA THR A 16 -11.32 -30.97 -25.76
C THR A 16 -10.20 -31.70 -25.04
N ALA A 17 -8.95 -31.39 -25.40
CA ALA A 17 -7.81 -31.71 -24.57
C ALA A 17 -8.01 -30.96 -23.24
N ALA A 18 -8.64 -31.65 -22.28
CA ALA A 18 -8.59 -31.27 -20.89
C ALA A 18 -7.11 -31.06 -20.56
N LEU A 19 -6.75 -29.85 -20.16
CA LEU A 19 -5.46 -29.56 -19.58
C LEU A 19 -5.39 -30.42 -18.32
N ALA A 20 -4.83 -31.63 -18.45
CA ALA A 20 -4.61 -32.52 -17.32
C ALA A 20 -3.73 -31.74 -16.36
N ALA A 21 -4.28 -31.41 -15.19
CA ALA A 21 -3.53 -30.83 -14.10
C ALA A 21 -2.30 -31.73 -13.88
N ALA A 22 -1.12 -31.19 -14.14
CA ALA A 22 0.12 -31.91 -13.88
C ALA A 22 0.09 -32.42 -12.44
N PRO A 23 0.50 -33.67 -12.17
CA PRO A 23 0.44 -34.22 -10.83
C PRO A 23 1.18 -33.29 -9.86
N ASN A 24 0.52 -32.93 -8.76
CA ASN A 24 1.06 -32.18 -7.62
C ASN A 24 2.25 -32.95 -7.01
N ARG A 25 3.41 -32.89 -7.66
CA ARG A 25 4.68 -33.26 -7.03
C ARG A 25 5.04 -32.15 -6.04
N PRO A 26 5.50 -32.48 -4.82
CA PRO A 26 6.09 -31.48 -3.95
C PRO A 26 7.17 -30.73 -4.71
N GLN A 27 7.10 -29.40 -4.74
CA GLN A 27 8.16 -28.58 -5.35
C GLN A 27 9.44 -28.58 -4.51
N VAL A 28 9.32 -28.93 -3.23
CA VAL A 28 10.45 -29.20 -2.34
C VAL A 28 10.84 -30.68 -2.49
N MET A 29 12.14 -30.97 -2.46
CA MET A 29 12.69 -32.34 -2.47
C MET A 29 11.99 -33.25 -1.44
N PRO A 30 12.01 -34.59 -1.59
CA PRO A 30 11.23 -35.54 -0.77
C PRO A 30 11.37 -35.37 0.75
N TRP A 31 12.47 -34.78 1.19
CA TRP A 31 12.85 -34.56 2.59
C TRP A 31 12.29 -33.26 3.19
N GLY A 32 11.60 -32.43 2.40
CA GLY A 32 11.07 -31.14 2.85
C GLY A 32 12.13 -30.05 3.06
N VAL A 33 13.40 -30.31 2.70
CA VAL A 33 14.52 -29.36 2.83
C VAL A 33 15.40 -29.34 1.57
N TYR A 34 15.92 -28.16 1.24
CA TYR A 34 16.84 -27.94 0.11
C TYR A 34 18.29 -28.20 0.53
N LEU A 35 18.76 -29.45 0.41
CA LEU A 35 20.11 -29.85 0.80
C LEU A 35 21.22 -29.22 -0.05
N ASN A 36 20.89 -28.72 -1.25
CA ASN A 36 21.81 -28.04 -2.15
C ASN A 36 22.18 -26.62 -1.70
N TYR A 37 21.50 -26.06 -0.70
CA TYR A 37 21.84 -24.74 -0.14
C TYR A 37 22.82 -24.81 1.04
N ILE A 38 23.15 -26.02 1.51
CA ILE A 38 24.06 -26.24 2.63
C ILE A 38 25.51 -25.93 2.22
N ASP A 39 26.16 -25.07 3.00
CA ASP A 39 27.60 -24.85 2.96
C ASP A 39 28.31 -25.70 4.01
N LYS A 40 28.87 -26.83 3.57
CA LYS A 40 29.59 -27.78 4.43
C LYS A 40 30.94 -27.27 4.93
N SER A 41 31.42 -26.11 4.48
CA SER A 41 32.63 -25.49 5.03
C SER A 41 32.41 -24.84 6.39
N VAL A 42 31.15 -24.55 6.76
CA VAL A 42 30.75 -24.03 8.06
C VAL A 42 30.22 -25.18 8.91
N LYS A 43 30.58 -25.25 10.20
CA LYS A 43 29.98 -26.24 11.10
C LYS A 43 28.60 -25.76 11.56
N PRO A 44 27.58 -26.64 11.62
CA PRO A 44 26.23 -26.25 12.03
C PRO A 44 26.13 -25.66 13.45
N GLY A 45 27.06 -26.01 14.34
CA GLY A 45 27.10 -25.49 15.71
C GLY A 45 27.74 -24.10 15.85
N ASP A 46 28.51 -23.66 14.84
CA ASP A 46 29.21 -22.36 14.89
C ASP A 46 28.29 -21.25 14.34
N ASP A 47 27.69 -21.50 13.17
CA ASP A 47 26.67 -20.64 12.57
C ASP A 47 25.73 -21.50 11.72
N PHE A 48 24.55 -21.79 12.27
CA PHE A 48 23.57 -22.62 11.58
C PHE A 48 22.98 -21.95 10.34
N PHE A 49 22.90 -20.61 10.30
CA PHE A 49 22.40 -19.89 9.13
C PHE A 49 23.38 -20.01 7.96
N ALA A 50 24.67 -19.76 8.21
CA ALA A 50 25.70 -19.89 7.19
C ALA A 50 25.88 -21.36 6.76
N TYR A 51 25.78 -22.32 7.68
CA TYR A 51 25.77 -23.75 7.31
C TYR A 51 24.56 -24.10 6.42
N ALA A 52 23.34 -23.73 6.81
CA ALA A 52 22.13 -24.18 6.11
C ALA A 52 21.89 -23.43 4.79
N ASN A 53 22.28 -22.16 4.70
CA ASN A 53 21.94 -21.26 3.59
C ASN A 53 23.17 -20.72 2.84
N GLY A 54 24.39 -21.02 3.28
CA GLY A 54 25.61 -20.37 2.78
C GLY A 54 25.82 -20.54 1.28
N ALA A 55 25.46 -21.69 0.70
CA ALA A 55 25.57 -21.87 -0.74
C ALA A 55 24.52 -21.03 -1.50
N TRP A 56 23.31 -20.87 -0.96
CA TRP A 56 22.32 -19.96 -1.55
C TRP A 56 22.75 -18.50 -1.48
N VAL A 57 23.26 -18.04 -0.32
CA VAL A 57 23.72 -16.65 -0.13
C VAL A 57 24.83 -16.28 -1.12
N LYS A 58 25.74 -17.22 -1.42
CA LYS A 58 26.84 -17.00 -2.38
C LYS A 58 26.39 -16.81 -3.83
N HIS A 59 25.23 -17.34 -4.21
CA HIS A 59 24.75 -17.36 -5.60
C HIS A 59 23.51 -16.50 -5.83
N SER A 60 22.79 -16.14 -4.77
CA SER A 60 21.58 -15.34 -4.85
C SER A 60 21.91 -13.87 -5.11
N THR A 61 21.10 -13.25 -5.97
CA THR A 61 21.16 -11.82 -6.28
C THR A 61 19.82 -11.20 -5.94
N ILE A 62 19.83 -10.04 -5.28
CA ILE A 62 18.61 -9.25 -5.09
C ILE A 62 18.20 -8.66 -6.45
N PRO A 63 17.00 -8.96 -6.97
CA PRO A 63 16.54 -8.38 -8.23
C PRO A 63 16.50 -6.84 -8.15
N SER A 64 16.77 -6.16 -9.26
CA SER A 64 16.86 -4.69 -9.33
C SER A 64 15.59 -3.96 -8.90
N ASP A 65 14.44 -4.62 -8.96
CA ASP A 65 13.12 -4.09 -8.60
C ASP A 65 12.64 -4.55 -7.20
N ARG A 66 13.49 -5.25 -6.45
CA ARG A 66 13.25 -5.73 -5.08
C ARG A 66 14.31 -5.18 -4.12
N THR A 67 14.02 -5.25 -2.83
CA THR A 67 14.93 -4.83 -1.75
C THR A 67 15.51 -6.00 -0.96
N TYR A 68 15.07 -7.22 -1.26
CA TYR A 68 15.48 -8.44 -0.59
C TYR A 68 15.39 -9.62 -1.56
N ALA A 69 16.03 -10.73 -1.21
CA ALA A 69 15.86 -12.03 -1.85
C ALA A 69 15.71 -13.10 -0.76
N GLY A 70 14.96 -14.17 -1.04
CA GLY A 70 14.75 -15.27 -0.11
C GLY A 70 13.52 -16.09 -0.48
N VAL A 71 13.22 -17.13 0.30
CA VAL A 71 12.10 -18.05 0.05
C VAL A 71 10.74 -17.33 -0.08
N ASN A 72 10.51 -16.27 0.71
CA ASN A 72 9.27 -15.50 0.61
C ASN A 72 9.17 -14.78 -0.74
N LEU A 73 10.27 -14.23 -1.26
CA LEU A 73 10.26 -13.62 -2.59
C LEU A 73 10.03 -14.68 -3.68
N GLU A 74 10.61 -15.87 -3.55
CA GLU A 74 10.36 -16.96 -4.50
C GLU A 74 8.88 -17.34 -4.53
N LEU A 75 8.23 -17.43 -3.36
CA LEU A 75 6.79 -17.68 -3.26
C LEU A 75 5.96 -16.52 -3.80
N ASP A 76 6.34 -15.28 -3.51
CA ASP A 76 5.69 -14.08 -4.04
C ASP A 76 5.75 -14.07 -5.58
N LEU A 77 6.91 -14.35 -6.17
CA LEU A 77 7.07 -14.40 -7.62
C LEU A 77 6.24 -15.52 -8.27
N GLN A 78 6.11 -16.68 -7.60
CA GLN A 78 5.20 -17.74 -8.06
C GLN A 78 3.73 -17.30 -8.02
N ASN A 79 3.32 -16.62 -6.93
CA ASN A 79 1.97 -16.09 -6.80
C ASN A 79 1.70 -14.98 -7.81
N GLU A 80 2.64 -14.06 -8.02
CA GLU A 80 2.58 -13.03 -9.06
C GLU A 80 2.38 -13.66 -10.44
N ALA A 81 3.12 -14.73 -10.78
CA ALA A 81 2.96 -15.43 -12.05
C ALA A 81 1.56 -16.06 -12.21
N ARG A 82 1.03 -16.68 -11.15
CA ARG A 82 -0.35 -17.21 -11.13
C ARG A 82 -1.39 -16.12 -11.34
N LEU A 83 -1.24 -15.00 -10.64
CA LEU A 83 -2.14 -13.85 -10.75
C LEU A 83 -2.08 -13.23 -12.16
N LYS A 84 -0.90 -13.12 -12.78
CA LYS A 84 -0.76 -12.73 -14.19
C LYS A 84 -1.55 -13.65 -15.12
N GLY A 85 -1.47 -14.97 -14.88
CA GLY A 85 -2.27 -15.94 -15.61
C GLY A 85 -3.77 -15.72 -15.48
N LEU A 86 -4.26 -15.49 -14.26
CA LEU A 86 -5.69 -15.22 -14.01
C LEU A 86 -6.16 -13.92 -14.68
N VAL A 87 -5.39 -12.84 -14.57
CA VAL A 87 -5.71 -11.57 -15.23
C VAL A 87 -5.71 -11.71 -16.75
N ASN A 88 -4.77 -12.46 -17.31
CA ASN A 88 -4.74 -12.76 -18.74
C ASN A 88 -5.98 -13.57 -19.18
N GLU A 89 -6.44 -14.53 -18.38
CA GLU A 89 -7.67 -15.27 -18.65
C GLU A 89 -8.90 -14.37 -18.63
N LEU A 90 -8.99 -13.46 -17.65
CA LEU A 90 -10.06 -12.46 -17.58
C LEU A 90 -10.08 -11.56 -18.81
N ALA A 91 -8.90 -11.15 -19.31
CA ALA A 91 -8.79 -10.32 -20.51
C ALA A 91 -9.32 -11.01 -21.77
N HIS A 92 -9.21 -12.34 -21.86
CA HIS A 92 -9.69 -13.14 -23.01
C HIS A 92 -11.08 -13.73 -22.79
N THR A 93 -11.70 -13.52 -21.63
CA THR A 93 -13.04 -14.02 -21.34
C THR A 93 -14.09 -13.16 -22.06
N PRO A 94 -14.98 -13.75 -22.89
CA PRO A 94 -16.03 -13.00 -23.57
C PRO A 94 -16.94 -12.29 -22.58
N ASP A 95 -17.40 -11.09 -22.93
CA ASP A 95 -18.26 -10.26 -22.09
C ASP A 95 -19.50 -10.98 -21.54
N ALA A 96 -20.10 -11.87 -22.34
CA ALA A 96 -21.27 -12.66 -21.95
C ALA A 96 -20.98 -13.67 -20.82
N LYS A 97 -19.71 -13.98 -20.55
CA LYS A 97 -19.25 -14.92 -19.51
C LYS A 97 -18.67 -14.23 -18.28
N LEU A 98 -18.52 -12.90 -18.31
CA LEU A 98 -17.99 -12.15 -17.16
C LEU A 98 -19.10 -11.88 -16.15
N THR A 99 -18.87 -12.28 -14.91
CA THR A 99 -19.65 -11.78 -13.78
C THR A 99 -19.38 -10.27 -13.60
N PRO A 100 -20.27 -9.52 -12.90
CA PRO A 100 -20.01 -8.11 -12.61
C PRO A 100 -18.69 -7.86 -11.87
N GLU A 101 -18.29 -8.78 -10.99
CA GLU A 101 -17.03 -8.71 -10.24
C GLU A 101 -15.80 -8.93 -11.14
N TRP A 102 -15.84 -9.97 -12.00
CA TRP A 102 -14.76 -10.24 -12.95
C TRP A 102 -14.58 -9.13 -13.97
N ARG A 103 -15.70 -8.51 -14.40
CA ARG A 103 -15.68 -7.33 -15.26
C ARG A 103 -14.96 -6.17 -14.58
N LYS A 104 -15.25 -5.88 -13.31
CA LYS A 104 -14.53 -4.82 -12.55
C LYS A 104 -13.03 -5.10 -12.44
N LEU A 105 -12.62 -6.33 -12.13
CA LEU A 105 -11.20 -6.71 -12.07
C LEU A 105 -10.50 -6.48 -13.43
N ARG A 106 -11.10 -6.97 -14.51
CA ARG A 106 -10.58 -6.81 -15.87
C ARG A 106 -10.48 -5.33 -16.26
N ASP A 107 -11.56 -4.58 -16.07
CA ASP A 107 -11.66 -3.20 -16.53
C ASP A 107 -10.73 -2.28 -15.70
N LEU A 108 -10.59 -2.51 -14.38
CA LEU A 108 -9.63 -1.79 -13.53
C LEU A 108 -8.18 -2.07 -13.94
N TYR A 109 -7.83 -3.33 -14.21
CA TYR A 109 -6.49 -3.68 -14.69
C TYR A 109 -6.20 -3.04 -16.04
N ASN A 110 -7.15 -3.13 -16.99
CA ASN A 110 -7.00 -2.54 -18.32
C ASN A 110 -6.85 -1.02 -18.26
N ALA A 111 -7.63 -0.35 -17.42
CA ALA A 111 -7.50 1.10 -17.20
C ALA A 111 -6.11 1.47 -16.65
N TYR A 112 -5.56 0.68 -15.73
CA TYR A 112 -4.20 0.87 -15.22
C TYR A 112 -3.12 0.64 -16.29
N MET A 113 -3.33 -0.33 -17.19
CA MET A 113 -2.36 -0.68 -18.23
C MET A 113 -2.33 0.31 -19.41
N ASP A 114 -3.39 1.09 -19.63
CA ASP A 114 -3.49 2.06 -20.73
C ASP A 114 -2.66 3.33 -20.49
N THR A 115 -1.35 3.18 -20.58
CA THR A 115 -0.40 4.30 -20.46
C THR A 115 -0.62 5.38 -21.50
N LYS A 116 -1.10 5.05 -22.71
CA LYS A 116 -1.35 6.05 -23.76
C LYS A 116 -2.46 7.00 -23.33
N GLN A 117 -3.55 6.47 -22.80
CA GLN A 117 -4.66 7.27 -22.31
C GLN A 117 -4.28 8.09 -21.06
N ILE A 118 -3.46 7.53 -20.17
CA ILE A 118 -2.93 8.24 -19.00
C ILE A 118 -2.08 9.44 -19.43
N GLU A 119 -1.12 9.24 -20.35
CA GLU A 119 -0.29 10.33 -20.87
C GLU A 119 -1.13 11.39 -21.60
N ALA A 120 -2.10 10.98 -22.43
CA ALA A 120 -2.96 11.90 -23.16
C ALA A 120 -3.85 12.76 -22.24
N ASN A 121 -4.26 12.22 -21.09
CA ASN A 121 -5.04 12.94 -20.10
C ASN A 121 -4.17 13.89 -19.25
N GLY A 122 -2.87 13.63 -19.13
CA GLY A 122 -1.99 14.44 -18.30
C GLY A 122 -2.50 14.50 -16.86
N LEU A 123 -2.47 15.70 -16.25
CA LEU A 123 -3.00 15.93 -14.91
C LEU A 123 -4.50 16.29 -14.88
N LYS A 124 -5.23 16.25 -16.01
CA LYS A 124 -6.65 16.65 -16.04
C LYS A 124 -7.50 15.96 -14.97
N PRO A 125 -7.36 14.63 -14.70
CA PRO A 125 -8.14 13.98 -13.64
C PRO A 125 -7.86 14.50 -12.23
N ALA A 126 -6.65 15.02 -11.98
CA ALA A 126 -6.23 15.56 -10.69
C ALA A 126 -6.56 17.05 -10.50
N GLN A 127 -6.89 17.77 -11.57
CA GLN A 127 -7.03 19.23 -11.54
C GLN A 127 -8.15 19.71 -10.61
N ALA A 128 -9.27 18.97 -10.53
CA ALA A 128 -10.39 19.34 -9.66
C ALA A 128 -9.99 19.33 -8.18
N ASP A 129 -9.28 18.28 -7.75
CA ASP A 129 -8.82 18.15 -6.37
C ASP A 129 -7.71 19.13 -6.04
N LEU A 130 -6.75 19.33 -6.95
CA LEU A 130 -5.70 20.35 -6.78
C LEU A 130 -6.30 21.77 -6.69
N ALA A 131 -7.32 22.07 -7.49
CA ALA A 131 -8.04 23.34 -7.43
C ALA A 131 -8.88 23.48 -6.15
N LYS A 132 -9.46 22.38 -5.62
CA LYS A 132 -10.12 22.35 -4.30
C LYS A 132 -9.11 22.76 -3.22
N ILE A 133 -7.91 22.16 -3.23
CA ILE A 133 -6.82 22.47 -2.28
C ILE A 133 -6.37 23.94 -2.38
N ASP A 134 -6.17 24.45 -3.60
CA ASP A 134 -5.81 25.86 -3.82
C ASP A 134 -6.83 26.83 -3.22
N ASN A 135 -8.10 26.44 -3.24
CA ASN A 135 -9.21 27.26 -2.78
C ASN A 135 -9.47 27.19 -1.28
N TYR A 136 -8.78 26.36 -0.49
CA TYR A 136 -8.91 26.38 0.97
C TYR A 136 -8.68 27.79 1.53
N LYS A 137 -9.55 28.22 2.44
CA LYS A 137 -9.55 29.56 3.02
C LYS A 137 -9.19 29.55 4.51
N SER A 138 -9.16 28.37 5.12
CA SER A 138 -8.93 28.21 6.55
C SER A 138 -8.23 26.90 6.87
N LEU A 139 -7.69 26.79 8.08
CA LEU A 139 -7.21 25.51 8.62
C LEU A 139 -8.36 24.52 8.87
N SER A 140 -9.61 24.99 9.00
CA SER A 140 -10.79 24.11 9.07
C SER A 140 -10.97 23.32 7.77
N ASP A 141 -10.74 23.95 6.61
CA ASP A 141 -10.78 23.25 5.32
C ASP A 141 -9.71 22.16 5.21
N VAL A 142 -8.52 22.41 5.80
CA VAL A 142 -7.43 21.43 5.88
C VAL A 142 -7.82 20.27 6.80
N ALA A 143 -8.40 20.56 7.98
CA ALA A 143 -8.86 19.52 8.89
C ALA A 143 -9.97 18.65 8.27
N ALA A 144 -10.92 19.26 7.55
CA ALA A 144 -11.93 18.55 6.78
C ALA A 144 -11.28 17.66 5.71
N ALA A 145 -10.33 18.18 4.93
CA ALA A 145 -9.66 17.41 3.88
C ALA A 145 -8.87 16.19 4.41
N ILE A 146 -8.36 16.25 5.63
CA ILE A 146 -7.75 15.09 6.32
C ILE A 146 -8.80 14.02 6.68
N GLY A 147 -10.05 14.43 6.92
CA GLY A 147 -11.18 13.54 7.15
C GLY A 147 -11.82 12.98 5.87
N ASP A 148 -11.58 13.57 4.71
CA ASP A 148 -12.20 13.21 3.42
C ASP A 148 -11.67 11.86 2.91
N PRO A 149 -12.47 10.78 2.93
CA PRO A 149 -12.02 9.45 2.49
C PRO A 149 -11.78 9.38 0.98
N ALA A 150 -12.37 10.28 0.18
CA ALA A 150 -12.17 10.31 -1.26
C ALA A 150 -10.79 10.89 -1.62
N LEU A 151 -10.36 11.92 -0.89
CA LEU A 151 -9.01 12.46 -1.02
C LEU A 151 -7.96 11.56 -0.37
N GLY A 152 -8.26 11.02 0.83
CA GLY A 152 -7.38 10.12 1.57
C GLY A 152 -6.01 10.74 1.85
N LEU A 153 -5.98 12.04 2.18
CA LEU A 153 -4.77 12.80 2.46
C LEU A 153 -4.43 12.71 3.95
N ASP A 154 -3.17 12.43 4.25
CA ASP A 154 -2.70 12.40 5.64
C ASP A 154 -2.50 13.82 6.19
N GLY A 155 -2.80 14.00 7.46
CA GLY A 155 -2.40 15.15 8.27
C GLY A 155 -1.53 14.73 9.45
N PRO A 156 -1.36 15.59 10.47
CA PRO A 156 -0.63 15.21 11.68
C PRO A 156 -1.34 14.11 12.50
N PHE A 157 -2.59 13.80 12.17
CA PHE A 157 -3.39 12.74 12.77
C PHE A 157 -3.92 11.81 11.69
N GLY A 158 -3.69 10.50 11.86
CA GLY A 158 -4.36 9.45 11.12
C GLY A 158 -5.47 8.83 11.97
N PHE A 159 -6.46 8.22 11.31
CA PHE A 159 -7.51 7.50 12.02
C PHE A 159 -8.00 6.27 11.28
N TYR A 160 -8.57 5.34 12.03
CA TYR A 160 -9.35 4.22 11.50
C TYR A 160 -10.43 3.80 12.49
N ILE A 161 -11.43 3.06 12.00
CA ILE A 161 -12.43 2.41 12.84
C ILE A 161 -11.98 0.97 13.08
N GLY A 162 -11.84 0.61 14.35
CA GLY A 162 -11.33 -0.70 14.76
C GLY A 162 -12.06 -1.22 15.98
N VAL A 163 -11.86 -2.49 16.28
CA VAL A 163 -12.36 -3.09 17.52
C VAL A 163 -11.67 -2.42 18.72
N ASP A 164 -12.39 -2.18 19.82
CA ASP A 164 -11.78 -1.66 21.04
C ASP A 164 -10.95 -2.75 21.74
N ASP A 165 -9.66 -2.48 21.95
CA ASP A 165 -8.70 -3.45 22.49
C ASP A 165 -9.09 -4.02 23.87
N LYS A 166 -9.91 -3.30 24.66
CA LYS A 166 -10.40 -3.76 25.97
C LYS A 166 -11.90 -4.08 25.97
N ASN A 167 -12.58 -3.93 24.85
CA ASN A 167 -13.97 -4.34 24.69
C ASN A 167 -14.23 -4.80 23.24
N SER A 168 -14.02 -6.08 22.99
CA SER A 168 -14.10 -6.67 21.64
C SER A 168 -15.51 -6.63 21.02
N ASP A 169 -16.55 -6.31 21.79
CA ASP A 169 -17.94 -6.28 21.33
C ASP A 169 -18.34 -4.94 20.72
N ARG A 170 -17.41 -3.96 20.66
CA ARG A 170 -17.68 -2.63 20.10
C ARG A 170 -16.53 -2.11 19.24
N TYR A 171 -16.89 -1.20 18.34
CA TYR A 171 -15.93 -0.41 17.58
C TYR A 171 -15.54 0.87 18.33
N SER A 172 -14.33 1.34 18.06
CA SER A 172 -13.76 2.59 18.53
C SER A 172 -13.16 3.40 17.38
N ILE A 173 -13.03 4.71 17.57
CA ILE A 173 -12.26 5.59 16.67
C ILE A 173 -10.82 5.57 17.16
N ASN A 174 -9.91 5.00 16.38
CA ASN A 174 -8.51 4.89 16.73
C ASN A 174 -7.75 6.03 16.07
N LEU A 175 -7.14 6.91 16.88
CA LEU A 175 -6.33 8.03 16.42
C LEU A 175 -4.85 7.76 16.71
N TYR A 176 -4.00 8.09 15.75
CA TYR A 176 -2.55 7.94 15.87
C TYR A 176 -1.81 9.12 15.20
N GLN A 177 -0.56 9.35 15.61
CA GLN A 177 0.30 10.35 14.99
C GLN A 177 0.57 10.01 13.52
N SER A 178 0.55 11.01 12.64
CA SER A 178 0.82 10.86 11.22
C SER A 178 1.51 12.13 10.69
N GLY A 179 1.56 12.32 9.37
CA GLY A 179 1.87 13.61 8.76
C GLY A 179 3.32 13.82 8.34
N ILE A 180 4.13 12.76 8.34
CA ILE A 180 5.50 12.76 7.79
C ILE A 180 5.54 11.91 6.52
N GLY A 181 6.41 12.25 5.57
CA GLY A 181 6.56 11.50 4.31
C GLY A 181 7.66 10.45 4.31
N MET A 182 8.65 10.55 5.20
CA MET A 182 9.67 9.49 5.38
C MET A 182 9.23 8.44 6.40
N PRO A 183 9.78 7.20 6.36
CA PRO A 183 9.21 6.04 7.06
C PRO A 183 9.13 6.14 8.59
N ASP A 184 10.00 6.95 9.21
CA ASP A 184 10.06 7.13 10.65
C ASP A 184 10.58 8.53 10.98
N ARG A 185 10.24 9.03 12.19
CA ARG A 185 10.72 10.31 12.70
C ARG A 185 12.25 10.44 12.68
N ASP A 186 12.97 9.34 12.87
CA ASP A 186 14.43 9.34 12.93
C ASP A 186 15.08 9.78 11.61
N TYR A 187 14.40 9.62 10.46
CA TYR A 187 14.87 10.15 9.18
C TYR A 187 14.99 11.68 9.17
N TYR A 188 14.28 12.39 10.05
CA TYR A 188 14.33 13.85 10.17
C TYR A 188 15.31 14.32 11.26
N LEU A 189 15.61 13.45 12.23
CA LEU A 189 16.27 13.84 13.48
C LEU A 189 17.72 13.38 13.57
N LYS A 190 18.06 12.27 12.91
CA LYS A 190 19.44 11.77 12.87
C LYS A 190 20.28 12.56 11.89
N THR A 191 21.58 12.60 12.18
CA THR A 191 22.60 13.35 11.42
C THR A 191 23.63 12.45 10.77
N ASP A 192 23.42 11.13 10.81
CA ASP A 192 24.24 10.15 10.09
C ASP A 192 24.28 10.49 8.59
N LYS A 193 25.43 10.27 7.96
CA LYS A 193 25.66 10.69 6.56
C LYS A 193 24.57 10.18 5.61
N GLU A 194 24.21 8.90 5.72
CA GLU A 194 23.19 8.28 4.88
C GLU A 194 21.81 8.94 5.07
N ILE A 195 21.44 9.22 6.33
CA ILE A 195 20.19 9.91 6.66
C ILE A 195 20.18 11.34 6.11
N VAL A 196 21.28 12.09 6.27
CA VAL A 196 21.40 13.45 5.73
C VAL A 196 21.29 13.47 4.20
N ASP A 197 21.83 12.45 3.53
CA ASP A 197 21.70 12.32 2.07
C ASP A 197 20.27 11.96 1.67
N THR A 198 19.56 11.11 2.43
CA THR A 198 18.12 10.86 2.27
C THR A 198 17.28 12.13 2.49
N GLN A 199 17.58 12.95 3.50
CA GLN A 199 16.89 14.22 3.76
C GLN A 199 17.03 15.18 2.58
N LYS A 200 18.23 15.30 2.00
CA LYS A 200 18.46 16.13 0.79
C LYS A 200 17.66 15.60 -0.40
N ALA A 201 17.66 14.29 -0.62
CA ALA A 201 16.87 13.66 -1.68
C ALA A 201 15.37 13.90 -1.49
N TYR A 202 14.89 13.87 -0.23
CA TYR A 202 13.49 14.12 0.09
C TYR A 202 13.08 15.57 -0.18
N LYS A 203 13.90 16.55 0.23
CA LYS A 203 13.66 17.97 -0.09
C LYS A 203 13.59 18.21 -1.60
N LYS A 204 14.46 17.55 -2.37
CA LYS A 204 14.41 17.60 -3.83
C LYS A 204 13.09 17.02 -4.36
N TYR A 205 12.67 15.86 -3.84
CA TYR A 205 11.40 15.24 -4.19
C TYR A 205 10.20 16.17 -3.93
N LEU A 206 10.15 16.82 -2.76
CA LEU A 206 9.12 17.80 -2.43
C LEU A 206 9.07 18.95 -3.46
N ALA A 207 10.24 19.48 -3.84
CA ALA A 207 10.34 20.55 -4.83
C ALA A 207 9.93 20.09 -6.24
N ASP A 208 10.30 18.88 -6.64
CA ASP A 208 9.92 18.31 -7.93
C ASP A 208 8.40 18.10 -8.02
N MET A 209 7.78 17.58 -6.95
CA MET A 209 6.32 17.40 -6.87
C MET A 209 5.56 18.74 -6.88
N LEU A 210 6.05 19.74 -6.15
CA LEU A 210 5.48 21.11 -6.22
C LEU A 210 5.61 21.71 -7.63
N THR A 211 6.73 21.47 -8.31
CA THR A 211 6.92 21.91 -9.70
C THR A 211 5.92 21.24 -10.64
N ILE A 212 5.68 19.93 -10.47
CA ILE A 212 4.65 19.19 -11.21
C ILE A 212 3.26 19.76 -10.94
N ALA A 213 2.96 20.15 -9.70
CA ALA A 213 1.72 20.81 -9.32
C ALA A 213 1.58 22.26 -9.82
N GLY A 214 2.58 22.79 -10.55
CA GLY A 214 2.55 24.17 -11.07
C GLY A 214 2.84 25.25 -10.03
N VAL A 215 3.40 24.88 -8.87
CA VAL A 215 3.71 25.81 -7.78
C VAL A 215 5.03 26.55 -8.08
N LYS A 216 4.99 27.88 -8.01
CA LYS A 216 6.18 28.74 -8.15
C LYS A 216 7.03 28.71 -6.88
N ASP A 217 8.33 28.98 -7.02
CA ASP A 217 9.30 28.97 -5.91
C ASP A 217 9.33 27.61 -5.17
N ALA A 218 9.20 26.52 -5.93
CA ALA A 218 9.01 25.17 -5.42
C ALA A 218 10.08 24.75 -4.42
N ALA A 219 11.35 25.13 -4.62
CA ALA A 219 12.43 24.81 -3.67
C ALA A 219 12.23 25.46 -2.29
N ALA A 220 11.93 26.76 -2.26
CA ALA A 220 11.70 27.47 -0.99
C ALA A 220 10.43 26.99 -0.28
N ARG A 221 9.40 26.60 -1.03
CA ARG A 221 8.17 26.01 -0.47
C ARG A 221 8.38 24.58 0.01
N ALA A 222 9.19 23.79 -0.69
CA ALA A 222 9.61 22.46 -0.25
C ALA A 222 10.35 22.50 1.09
N ASP A 223 11.22 23.49 1.31
CA ASP A 223 11.88 23.66 2.61
C ASP A 223 10.88 23.96 3.75
N LYS A 224 9.78 24.68 3.47
CA LYS A 224 8.71 24.91 4.46
C LYS A 224 7.92 23.64 4.76
N ILE A 225 7.62 22.82 3.75
CA ILE A 225 7.01 21.49 3.95
C ILE A 225 7.94 20.61 4.80
N TYR A 226 9.23 20.55 4.45
CA TYR A 226 10.20 19.77 5.21
C TYR A 226 10.28 20.24 6.67
N ALA A 227 10.28 21.56 6.92
CA ALA A 227 10.29 22.10 8.27
C ALA A 227 9.03 21.73 9.07
N LEU A 228 7.85 21.75 8.43
CA LEU A 228 6.60 21.26 9.02
C LEU A 228 6.74 19.78 9.41
N GLU A 229 7.16 18.92 8.48
CA GLU A 229 7.30 17.49 8.75
C GLU A 229 8.36 17.19 9.81
N ALA A 230 9.46 17.95 9.85
CA ALA A 230 10.47 17.84 10.89
C ALA A 230 9.92 18.22 12.29
N ALA A 231 9.06 19.25 12.37
CA ALA A 231 8.39 19.61 13.61
C ALA A 231 7.42 18.50 14.08
N ILE A 232 6.66 17.91 13.14
CA ILE A 232 5.79 16.75 13.41
C ILE A 232 6.63 15.55 13.90
N ALA A 233 7.73 15.24 13.22
CA ALA A 233 8.66 14.17 13.60
C ALA A 233 9.23 14.38 15.01
N GLN A 234 9.60 15.61 15.35
CA GLN A 234 10.11 15.96 16.67
C GLN A 234 9.07 15.72 17.78
N ALA A 235 7.80 16.05 17.52
CA ALA A 235 6.69 15.84 18.47
C ALA A 235 6.24 14.37 18.59
N SER A 236 6.48 13.58 17.54
CA SER A 236 6.09 12.18 17.41
C SER A 236 6.85 11.25 18.38
N TRP A 237 6.21 10.19 18.84
CA TRP A 237 6.83 9.12 19.62
C TRP A 237 7.74 8.24 18.76
N PRO A 238 8.82 7.68 19.35
CA PRO A 238 9.63 6.65 18.69
C PRO A 238 8.85 5.34 18.54
N ALA A 239 9.22 4.53 17.55
CA ALA A 239 8.56 3.26 17.25
C ALA A 239 8.52 2.28 18.45
N ALA A 240 9.51 2.31 19.34
CA ALA A 240 9.56 1.45 20.53
C ALA A 240 8.38 1.71 21.49
N ASP A 241 8.03 2.98 21.72
CA ASP A 241 6.90 3.33 22.61
C ASP A 241 5.55 2.98 21.98
N ARG A 242 5.45 3.03 20.65
CA ARG A 242 4.22 2.73 19.89
C ARG A 242 3.86 1.25 19.85
N ARG A 243 4.81 0.36 20.20
CA ARG A 243 4.59 -1.09 20.28
C ARG A 243 4.05 -1.55 21.64
N ASP A 244 3.98 -0.66 22.62
CA ASP A 244 3.41 -0.95 23.93
C ASP A 244 1.88 -0.76 23.89
N ALA A 245 1.14 -1.86 23.82
CA ALA A 245 -0.33 -1.88 23.74
C ALA A 245 -1.00 -1.14 24.92
N THR A 246 -0.35 -1.08 26.09
CA THR A 246 -0.90 -0.36 27.24
C THR A 246 -0.71 1.14 27.09
N LYS A 247 0.45 1.58 26.60
CA LYS A 247 0.74 3.02 26.41
C LYS A 247 -0.13 3.66 25.33
N ILE A 248 -0.46 2.93 24.26
CA ILE A 248 -1.29 3.45 23.17
C ILE A 248 -2.79 3.42 23.48
N TYR A 249 -3.21 2.73 24.55
CA TYR A 249 -4.61 2.64 24.92
C TYR A 249 -5.03 3.82 25.83
N ASN A 250 -5.43 4.94 25.23
CA ASN A 250 -5.91 6.12 25.98
C ASN A 250 -7.33 6.51 25.54
N PRO A 251 -8.37 5.89 26.14
CA PRO A 251 -9.75 6.18 25.79
C PRO A 251 -10.17 7.56 26.30
N MET A 252 -10.89 8.30 25.45
CA MET A 252 -11.53 9.56 25.81
C MET A 252 -12.80 9.78 24.98
N THR A 253 -13.62 10.74 25.40
CA THR A 253 -14.75 11.21 24.58
C THR A 253 -14.24 12.17 23.50
N ILE A 254 -15.02 12.38 22.43
CA ILE A 254 -14.73 13.43 21.43
C ILE A 254 -14.63 14.82 22.09
N ALA A 255 -15.49 15.10 23.07
CA ALA A 255 -15.46 16.36 23.81
C ALA A 255 -14.15 16.54 24.61
N ASP A 256 -13.64 15.46 25.21
CA ASP A 256 -12.38 15.49 25.94
C ASP A 256 -11.18 15.59 24.98
N LEU A 257 -11.24 14.95 23.81
CA LEU A 257 -10.21 15.09 22.76
C LEU A 257 -10.05 16.55 22.34
N LYS A 258 -11.16 17.26 22.09
CA LYS A 258 -11.15 18.68 21.70
C LYS A 258 -10.47 19.56 22.75
N LYS A 259 -10.64 19.25 24.04
CA LYS A 259 -9.96 19.94 25.14
C LYS A 259 -8.51 19.50 25.30
N PHE A 260 -8.23 18.23 25.04
CA PHE A 260 -6.91 17.62 25.22
C PHE A 260 -5.90 18.09 24.17
N ALA A 261 -6.33 18.17 22.91
CA ALA A 261 -5.52 18.62 21.78
C ALA A 261 -6.20 19.81 21.07
N PRO A 262 -6.26 20.99 21.70
CA PRO A 262 -6.84 22.18 21.10
C PRO A 262 -5.95 22.69 19.95
N GLY A 263 -6.55 23.36 18.98
CA GLY A 263 -5.83 23.92 17.81
C GLY A 263 -6.01 23.12 16.52
N PHE A 264 -6.60 21.93 16.58
CA PHE A 264 -7.07 21.18 15.41
C PHE A 264 -8.60 21.15 15.39
N ASP A 265 -9.19 21.35 14.21
CA ASP A 265 -10.65 21.35 14.03
C ASP A 265 -11.17 19.92 13.90
N TRP A 266 -11.29 19.24 15.05
CA TRP A 266 -11.79 17.87 15.15
C TRP A 266 -13.23 17.73 14.63
N ASP A 267 -14.05 18.76 14.82
CA ASP A 267 -15.42 18.81 14.31
C ASP A 267 -15.44 18.73 12.78
N ALA A 268 -14.65 19.57 12.10
CA ALA A 268 -14.55 19.57 10.65
C ALA A 268 -14.06 18.22 10.10
N MET A 269 -13.01 17.66 10.72
CA MET A 269 -12.47 16.35 10.33
C MET A 269 -13.50 15.23 10.49
N PHE A 270 -14.13 15.09 11.66
CA PHE A 270 -15.09 14.01 11.90
C PHE A 270 -16.35 14.16 11.07
N LYS A 271 -16.82 15.39 10.85
CA LYS A 271 -17.95 15.66 9.97
C LYS A 271 -17.67 15.21 8.54
N GLU A 272 -16.52 15.57 7.98
CA GLU A 272 -16.15 15.18 6.61
C GLU A 272 -15.94 13.66 6.49
N ALA A 273 -15.40 13.04 7.54
CA ALA A 273 -15.25 11.58 7.64
C ALA A 273 -16.60 10.83 7.79
N GLY A 274 -17.73 11.54 7.91
CA GLY A 274 -19.05 10.94 8.13
C GLY A 274 -19.23 10.36 9.54
N ILE A 275 -18.40 10.75 10.50
CA ILE A 275 -18.47 10.31 11.90
C ILE A 275 -19.42 11.22 12.66
N ALA A 276 -20.65 10.75 12.82
CA ALA A 276 -21.70 11.50 13.52
C ALA A 276 -21.44 11.57 15.04
N GLU A 277 -21.34 12.79 15.58
CA GLU A 277 -21.17 13.05 17.02
C GLU A 277 -22.44 12.80 17.85
N ASN A 278 -23.62 12.81 17.21
CA ASN A 278 -24.93 12.67 17.84
C ASN A 278 -25.44 11.22 17.93
N GLY A 279 -24.67 10.24 17.48
CA GLY A 279 -25.06 8.82 17.44
C GLY A 279 -24.84 8.01 18.72
N GLY A 280 -24.55 8.68 19.86
CA GLY A 280 -24.21 8.05 21.14
C GLY A 280 -22.77 8.31 21.58
N ALA A 281 -22.41 7.83 22.78
CA ALA A 281 -21.06 8.02 23.33
C ALA A 281 -20.00 7.27 22.50
N ARG A 282 -19.30 8.00 21.62
CA ARG A 282 -18.17 7.48 20.86
C ARG A 282 -16.93 7.42 21.75
N THR A 283 -16.26 6.27 21.76
CA THR A 283 -14.94 6.13 22.39
C THR A 283 -13.87 6.41 21.34
N VAL A 284 -13.01 7.38 21.64
CA VAL A 284 -11.80 7.66 20.87
C VAL A 284 -10.61 7.09 21.61
N LEU A 285 -9.83 6.24 20.95
CA LEU A 285 -8.57 5.74 21.47
C LEU A 285 -7.44 6.59 20.89
N VAL A 286 -6.75 7.33 21.75
CA VAL A 286 -5.60 8.17 21.35
C VAL A 286 -4.31 7.40 21.62
N ALA A 287 -3.57 7.06 20.57
CA ALA A 287 -2.33 6.30 20.70
C ALA A 287 -1.22 7.11 21.39
N GLU A 288 -0.60 8.05 20.68
CA GLU A 288 0.57 8.77 21.18
C GLU A 288 0.20 10.02 22.01
N LYS A 289 -0.42 9.78 23.18
CA LYS A 289 -1.08 10.82 24.00
C LYS A 289 -0.26 12.10 24.20
N SER A 290 1.03 12.02 24.47
CA SER A 290 1.86 13.23 24.70
C SER A 290 2.28 13.97 23.42
N ALA A 291 2.15 13.35 22.25
CA ALA A 291 2.37 13.98 20.95
C ALA A 291 1.16 14.82 20.52
N PHE A 292 -0.06 14.37 20.82
CA PHE A 292 -1.30 14.96 20.30
C PHE A 292 -1.46 16.47 20.53
N PRO A 293 -1.28 17.01 21.77
CA PRO A 293 -1.38 18.44 21.99
C PRO A 293 -0.31 19.24 21.23
N LYS A 294 0.90 18.68 21.08
CA LYS A 294 2.00 19.31 20.33
C LYS A 294 1.70 19.33 18.83
N LEU A 295 1.17 18.23 18.30
CA LEU A 295 0.76 18.11 16.90
C LEU A 295 -0.37 19.07 16.54
N ALA A 296 -1.36 19.22 17.42
CA ALA A 296 -2.45 20.20 17.24
C ALA A 296 -1.91 21.65 17.26
N GLN A 297 -0.95 21.95 18.13
CA GLN A 297 -0.28 23.26 18.14
C GLN A 297 0.56 23.51 16.88
N ILE A 298 1.28 22.51 16.38
CA ILE A 298 2.02 22.58 15.11
C ILE A 298 1.03 22.86 13.97
N PHE A 299 -0.10 22.17 13.93
CA PHE A 299 -1.15 22.41 12.95
C PHE A 299 -1.66 23.86 12.98
N ALA A 300 -2.04 24.35 14.17
CA ALA A 300 -2.58 25.69 14.36
C ALA A 300 -1.59 26.82 14.01
N SER A 301 -0.30 26.60 14.26
CA SER A 301 0.75 27.61 14.02
C SER A 301 1.32 27.59 12.60
N THR A 302 1.05 26.52 11.84
CA THR A 302 1.55 26.40 10.47
C THR A 302 0.69 27.24 9.52
N PRO A 303 1.30 28.12 8.70
CA PRO A 303 0.56 28.93 7.74
C PRO A 303 -0.25 28.08 6.76
N LEU A 304 -1.47 28.50 6.44
CA LEU A 304 -2.37 27.79 5.53
C LEU A 304 -1.73 27.43 4.18
N ASP A 305 -0.92 28.33 3.62
CA ASP A 305 -0.25 28.07 2.33
C ASP A 305 0.74 26.89 2.40
N VAL A 306 1.37 26.65 3.56
CA VAL A 306 2.24 25.49 3.75
C VAL A 306 1.41 24.21 3.77
N TRP A 307 0.22 24.22 4.40
CA TRP A 307 -0.70 23.09 4.36
C TRP A 307 -1.21 22.78 2.96
N LYS A 308 -1.52 23.80 2.16
CA LYS A 308 -1.90 23.63 0.75
C LYS A 308 -0.78 22.98 -0.06
N ASP A 309 0.43 23.49 0.07
CA ASP A 309 1.59 22.95 -0.64
C ASP A 309 1.87 21.50 -0.20
N TYR A 310 1.82 21.23 1.11
CA TYR A 310 1.91 19.87 1.67
C TYR A 310 0.84 18.93 1.08
N MET A 311 -0.43 19.33 1.09
CA MET A 311 -1.54 18.51 0.57
C MET A 311 -1.43 18.22 -0.92
N LYS A 312 -0.94 19.16 -1.73
CA LYS A 312 -0.67 18.90 -3.16
C LYS A 312 0.39 17.82 -3.34
N VAL A 313 1.47 17.86 -2.55
CA VAL A 313 2.50 16.82 -2.59
C VAL A 313 1.96 15.47 -2.13
N ARG A 314 1.19 15.43 -1.02
CA ARG A 314 0.55 14.19 -0.54
C ARG A 314 -0.43 13.62 -1.57
N TYR A 315 -1.18 14.47 -2.26
CA TYR A 315 -2.10 14.07 -3.32
C TYR A 315 -1.34 13.46 -4.50
N LEU A 316 -0.33 14.16 -5.02
CA LEU A 316 0.46 13.66 -6.15
C LEU A 316 1.20 12.37 -5.81
N HIS A 317 1.75 12.25 -4.59
CA HIS A 317 2.35 11.02 -4.07
C HIS A 317 1.34 9.86 -4.09
N ARG A 318 0.18 10.05 -3.45
CA ARG A 318 -0.88 9.04 -3.32
C ARG A 318 -1.32 8.50 -4.67
N PHE A 319 -1.45 9.38 -5.66
CA PHE A 319 -1.94 9.02 -6.98
C PHE A 319 -0.83 8.83 -8.03
N ALA A 320 0.44 8.89 -7.64
CA ALA A 320 1.59 8.89 -8.57
C ALA A 320 1.54 7.72 -9.57
N ALA A 321 1.19 6.52 -9.09
CA ALA A 321 1.12 5.30 -9.88
C ALA A 321 0.02 5.32 -10.98
N TYR A 322 -0.94 6.25 -10.90
CA TYR A 322 -2.08 6.39 -11.82
C TYR A 322 -1.96 7.63 -12.73
N LEU A 323 -0.97 8.47 -12.47
CA LEU A 323 -0.70 9.71 -13.19
C LEU A 323 0.35 9.49 -14.29
N PRO A 324 0.61 10.51 -15.15
CA PRO A 324 1.63 10.42 -16.19
C PRO A 324 2.99 9.99 -15.65
N LYS A 325 3.79 9.34 -16.50
CA LYS A 325 5.10 8.77 -16.19
C LYS A 325 6.01 9.73 -15.45
N LYS A 326 5.96 11.02 -15.75
CA LYS A 326 6.76 12.04 -15.04
C LYS A 326 6.48 12.06 -13.53
N VAL A 327 5.23 11.89 -13.11
CA VAL A 327 4.84 11.86 -11.69
C VAL A 327 5.27 10.53 -11.05
N ASP A 328 4.94 9.41 -11.70
CA ASP A 328 5.33 8.04 -11.29
C ASP A 328 6.84 7.90 -11.11
N ASP A 329 7.63 8.39 -12.08
CA ASP A 329 9.10 8.34 -12.03
C ASP A 329 9.67 9.26 -10.94
N THR A 330 9.07 10.43 -10.72
CA THR A 330 9.52 11.35 -9.65
C THR A 330 9.28 10.72 -8.27
N ASP A 331 8.14 10.07 -8.09
CA ASP A 331 7.82 9.30 -6.89
C ASP A 331 8.79 8.14 -6.68
N PHE A 332 8.99 7.34 -7.73
CA PHE A 332 9.90 6.19 -7.70
C PHE A 332 11.36 6.60 -7.45
N ALA A 333 11.81 7.74 -7.97
CA ALA A 333 13.17 8.22 -7.75
C ALA A 333 13.48 8.41 -6.25
N PHE A 334 12.51 8.88 -5.47
CA PHE A 334 12.68 8.99 -4.02
C PHE A 334 12.31 7.70 -3.29
N PHE A 335 11.03 7.30 -3.32
CA PHE A 335 10.52 6.18 -2.52
C PHE A 335 11.01 4.82 -3.01
N GLY A 336 11.37 4.70 -4.29
CA GLY A 336 11.95 3.48 -4.84
C GLY A 336 13.46 3.42 -4.69
N THR A 337 14.14 4.46 -5.17
CA THR A 337 15.60 4.47 -5.31
C THR A 337 16.29 5.07 -4.09
N ALA A 338 16.11 6.37 -3.82
CA ALA A 338 16.87 7.05 -2.76
C ALA A 338 16.58 6.49 -1.36
N LEU A 339 15.34 6.06 -1.11
CA LEU A 339 14.91 5.54 0.19
C LEU A 339 15.11 4.03 0.34
N ASN A 340 14.90 3.27 -0.72
CA ASN A 340 14.81 1.79 -0.66
C ASN A 340 15.88 1.07 -1.49
N GLY A 341 16.75 1.78 -2.20
CA GLY A 341 17.89 1.21 -2.93
C GLY A 341 17.53 0.42 -4.19
N LYS A 342 16.27 0.42 -4.64
CA LYS A 342 15.88 -0.24 -5.89
C LYS A 342 16.44 0.52 -7.09
N THR A 343 16.93 -0.20 -8.08
CA THR A 343 17.44 0.38 -9.33
C THR A 343 16.43 0.31 -10.48
N ALA A 344 15.35 -0.44 -10.32
CA ALA A 344 14.25 -0.52 -11.26
C ALA A 344 12.89 -0.51 -10.55
N GLN A 345 11.86 0.01 -11.21
CA GLN A 345 10.49 -0.11 -10.73
C GLN A 345 9.93 -1.49 -11.08
N LEU A 346 8.97 -1.97 -10.29
CA LEU A 346 8.22 -3.18 -10.64
C LEU A 346 7.60 -3.05 -12.03
N PRO A 347 7.61 -4.12 -12.85
CA PRO A 347 6.92 -4.15 -14.13
C PRO A 347 5.46 -3.69 -13.98
N ARG A 348 4.96 -2.91 -14.94
CA ARG A 348 3.62 -2.29 -14.83
C ARG A 348 2.50 -3.32 -14.64
N GLU A 349 2.60 -4.47 -15.30
CA GLU A 349 1.68 -5.61 -15.09
C GLU A 349 1.63 -6.07 -13.61
N THR A 350 2.77 -6.10 -12.94
CA THR A 350 2.88 -6.52 -11.54
C THR A 350 2.29 -5.45 -10.63
N ARG A 351 2.52 -4.18 -10.95
CA ARG A 351 1.88 -3.05 -10.25
C ARG A 351 0.36 -3.06 -10.43
N GLY A 352 -0.13 -3.40 -11.63
CA GLY A 352 -1.56 -3.55 -11.92
C GLY A 352 -2.19 -4.68 -11.11
N ILE A 353 -1.50 -5.80 -10.91
CA ILE A 353 -1.96 -6.89 -10.03
C ILE A 353 -2.02 -6.42 -8.57
N LYS A 354 -1.01 -5.70 -8.10
CA LYS A 354 -1.03 -5.13 -6.74
C LYS A 354 -2.17 -4.12 -6.54
N LEU A 355 -2.53 -3.36 -7.58
CA LEU A 355 -3.74 -2.54 -7.57
C LEU A 355 -5.00 -3.39 -7.37
N LEU A 356 -5.15 -4.47 -8.15
CA LEU A 356 -6.29 -5.37 -7.98
C LEU A 356 -6.35 -5.98 -6.59
N ASP A 357 -5.22 -6.43 -6.05
CA ASP A 357 -5.13 -7.03 -4.72
C ASP A 357 -5.49 -6.03 -3.61
N SER A 358 -4.97 -4.81 -3.69
CA SER A 358 -5.27 -3.76 -2.70
C SER A 358 -6.70 -3.21 -2.77
N SER A 359 -7.32 -3.18 -3.96
CA SER A 359 -8.66 -2.60 -4.15
C SER A 359 -9.79 -3.64 -4.14
N MET A 360 -9.48 -4.86 -4.55
CA MET A 360 -10.44 -5.95 -4.80
C MET A 360 -9.83 -7.33 -4.44
N GLY A 361 -9.01 -7.39 -3.39
CA GLY A 361 -8.27 -8.60 -2.99
C GLY A 361 -9.15 -9.81 -2.70
N GLU A 362 -10.32 -9.62 -2.08
CA GLU A 362 -11.31 -10.70 -1.85
C GLU A 362 -11.78 -11.32 -3.19
N ALA A 363 -12.14 -10.47 -4.17
CA ALA A 363 -12.59 -10.89 -5.49
C ALA A 363 -11.50 -11.65 -6.26
N LEU A 364 -10.28 -11.10 -6.26
CA LEU A 364 -9.12 -11.73 -6.86
C LEU A 364 -8.75 -13.04 -6.13
N GLY A 365 -8.90 -13.04 -4.81
CA GLY A 365 -8.70 -14.18 -3.92
C GLY A 365 -9.63 -15.34 -4.23
N HIS A 366 -10.92 -15.08 -4.48
CA HIS A 366 -11.87 -16.12 -4.91
C HIS A 366 -11.42 -16.84 -6.20
N LEU A 367 -10.94 -16.09 -7.19
CA LEU A 367 -10.37 -16.67 -8.41
C LEU A 367 -9.12 -17.50 -8.13
N TYR A 368 -8.25 -16.98 -7.25
CA TYR A 368 -7.01 -17.64 -6.88
C TYR A 368 -7.27 -18.97 -6.16
N VAL A 369 -8.10 -18.96 -5.10
CA VAL A 369 -8.36 -20.17 -4.30
C VAL A 369 -9.09 -21.24 -5.10
N ALA A 370 -10.01 -20.84 -5.99
CA ALA A 370 -10.73 -21.78 -6.85
C ALA A 370 -9.80 -22.61 -7.75
N LYS A 371 -8.61 -22.08 -8.06
CA LYS A 371 -7.67 -22.70 -9.00
C LYS A 371 -6.42 -23.28 -8.34
N PHE A 372 -5.97 -22.67 -7.24
CA PHE A 372 -4.67 -22.97 -6.64
C PHE A 372 -4.73 -23.43 -5.18
N PHE A 373 -5.92 -23.50 -4.56
CA PHE A 373 -6.09 -23.96 -3.18
C PHE A 373 -7.06 -25.15 -3.06
N PRO A 374 -6.55 -26.39 -3.19
CA PRO A 374 -7.40 -27.59 -3.16
C PRO A 374 -7.92 -27.89 -1.74
N PRO A 375 -9.11 -28.51 -1.59
CA PRO A 375 -9.72 -28.80 -0.29
C PRO A 375 -8.81 -29.59 0.67
N GLU A 376 -8.00 -30.50 0.15
CA GLU A 376 -7.07 -31.32 0.95
C GLU A 376 -6.01 -30.47 1.65
N ALA A 377 -5.59 -29.36 1.04
CA ALA A 377 -4.65 -28.42 1.66
C ALA A 377 -5.27 -27.75 2.90
N LYS A 378 -6.57 -27.43 2.84
CA LYS A 378 -7.31 -26.87 3.98
C LYS A 378 -7.39 -27.84 5.15
N THR A 379 -7.65 -29.12 4.88
CA THR A 379 -7.68 -30.17 5.92
C THR A 379 -6.32 -30.29 6.59
N LYS A 380 -5.25 -30.44 5.81
CA LYS A 380 -3.88 -30.54 6.37
C LYS A 380 -3.47 -29.33 7.20
N ALA A 381 -3.82 -28.12 6.76
CA ALA A 381 -3.54 -26.90 7.50
C ALA A 381 -4.31 -26.85 8.85
N ARG A 382 -5.57 -27.29 8.87
CA ARG A 382 -6.36 -27.39 10.12
C ARG A 382 -5.77 -28.40 11.09
N ASP A 383 -5.39 -29.57 10.60
CA ASP A 383 -4.77 -30.60 11.43
C ASP A 383 -3.47 -30.09 12.06
N LEU A 384 -2.66 -29.36 11.29
CA LEU A 384 -1.45 -28.72 11.83
C LEU A 384 -1.78 -27.69 12.92
N VAL A 385 -2.77 -26.83 12.72
CA VAL A 385 -3.20 -25.85 13.72
C VAL A 385 -3.74 -26.52 14.99
N HIS A 386 -4.43 -27.66 14.88
CA HIS A 386 -4.89 -28.41 16.04
C HIS A 386 -3.76 -29.10 16.81
N ASN A 387 -2.62 -29.35 16.17
CA ASN A 387 -1.46 -29.99 16.78
C ASN A 387 -0.47 -29.00 17.44
N LEU A 388 -0.52 -27.72 17.07
CA LEU A 388 0.26 -26.62 17.67
C LEU A 388 -0.48 -26.04 18.88
#